data_AF-A0A3C1RE16-F1
#
_entry.id   AF-A0A3C1RE16-F1
#
_cell.length_a   1.000
_cell.length_b   1.000
_cell.length_c   1.000
_cell.angle_alpha   90.00
_cell.angle_beta   90.00
_cell.angle_gamma   90.00
#
_symmetry.space_group_name_H-M   'P 1'
#
loop_
_entity.id
_entity.type
_entity.pdbx_description
1 polymer ?
#
loop_
_entity_poly.entity_id
_entity_poly.type
_entity_poly.pdbx_seq_one_letter_code
_entity_poly.pdbx_strand_id
1 'polypeptide(L)' 'NNIAYDEAGATAEIERYMAMPGQALSYKIGALKIRELRDKYQKQLGSKFSLAKLHDEVLNQGCLPLDVLDRKMENWAKKQ' A
#
# COMPACT_ATOMS: atom_id res chain seq x y z
N ASN A 1 1.04 20.78 -14.65
CA ASN A 1 0.08 20.96 -13.55
C ASN A 1 -0.24 19.62 -12.95
N ASN A 2 0.31 19.30 -11.77
CA ASN A 2 0.17 17.98 -11.15
C ASN A 2 -1.07 17.84 -10.26
N ILE A 3 -1.72 18.93 -9.85
CA ILE A 3 -3.00 18.89 -9.11
C ILE A 3 -3.81 20.16 -9.40
N ALA A 4 -5.13 20.04 -9.53
CA ALA A 4 -6.06 21.15 -9.69
C ALA A 4 -6.54 21.65 -8.31
N TYR A 5 -5.63 22.21 -7.51
CA TYR A 5 -6.00 22.96 -6.31
C TYR A 5 -6.09 24.44 -6.64
N ASP A 6 -7.02 25.14 -5.99
CA ASP A 6 -6.91 26.58 -5.81
C ASP A 6 -5.87 26.90 -4.73
N GLU A 7 -5.50 28.17 -4.59
CA GLU A 7 -4.46 28.60 -3.66
C GLU A 7 -4.80 28.29 -2.19
N ALA A 8 -6.08 28.42 -1.83
CA ALA A 8 -6.57 28.13 -0.48
C ALA A 8 -6.42 26.64 -0.14
N GLY A 9 -6.81 25.75 -1.06
CA GLY A 9 -6.65 24.30 -0.89
C GLY A 9 -5.19 23.87 -0.81
N ALA A 10 -4.32 24.46 -1.63
CA ALA A 10 -2.89 24.17 -1.58
C ALA A 10 -2.26 24.62 -0.24
N THR A 11 -2.63 25.80 0.25
CA THR A 11 -2.16 26.32 1.54
C THR A 11 -2.57 25.40 2.70
N ALA A 12 -3.84 24.98 2.73
CA ALA A 12 -4.35 24.09 3.78
C ALA A 12 -3.62 22.74 3.82
N GLU A 13 -3.30 22.13 2.68
CA GLU A 13 -2.53 20.88 2.64
C GLU A 13 -1.09 21.06 3.13
N ILE A 14 -0.44 22.18 2.76
CA ILE A 14 0.94 22.47 3.21
C ILE A 14 0.98 22.63 4.74
N GLU A 15 0.06 23.41 5.31
CA GLU A 15 -0.03 23.60 6.76
C GLU A 15 -0.29 22.27 7.49
N ARG A 16 -1.14 21.41 6.91
CA ARG A 16 -1.37 20.05 7.43
C ARG A 16 -0.11 19.20 7.41
N TYR A 17 0.70 19.28 6.35
CA TYR A 17 1.98 18.56 6.28
C TYR A 17 2.97 19.04 7.33
N MET A 18 2.98 20.34 7.63
CA MET A 18 3.80 20.93 8.70
C MET A 18 3.36 20.44 10.09
N ALA A 19 2.05 20.39 10.34
CA ALA A 19 1.50 19.98 11.62
C ALA A 19 1.57 18.46 11.86
N MET A 20 1.50 17.65 10.79
CA MET A 20 1.52 16.17 10.84
C MET A 20 2.66 15.60 9.99
N PRO A 21 3.92 15.72 10.45
CA PRO A 21 5.08 15.31 9.68
C PRO A 21 5.00 13.83 9.29
N GLY A 22 5.25 13.53 8.01
CA GLY A 22 5.28 12.17 7.47
C GLY A 22 3.93 11.58 7.11
N GLN A 23 2.79 12.14 7.54
CA GLN A 23 1.47 11.59 7.24
C GLN A 23 1.22 11.51 5.72
N ALA A 24 1.61 12.55 4.97
CA ALA A 24 1.41 12.61 3.52
C ALA A 24 2.21 11.54 2.76
N LEU A 25 3.28 11.02 3.34
CA LEU A 25 4.09 9.96 2.72
C LEU A 25 3.33 8.61 2.74
N SER A 26 2.46 8.40 3.72
CA SER A 26 1.75 7.14 3.94
C SER A 26 0.96 6.69 2.70
N TYR A 27 0.31 7.63 2.00
CA TYR A 27 -0.49 7.35 0.80
C TYR A 27 0.33 6.63 -0.27
N LYS A 28 1.49 7.19 -0.63
CA LYS A 28 2.29 6.65 -1.72
C LYS A 28 3.13 5.46 -1.27
N ILE A 29 3.68 5.50 -0.05
CA ILE A 29 4.45 4.39 0.50
C ILE A 29 3.59 3.12 0.61
N GLY A 30 2.38 3.22 1.17
CA GLY A 30 1.46 2.09 1.27
C GLY A 30 1.05 1.53 -0.10
N ALA A 31 0.71 2.41 -1.04
CA ALA A 31 0.36 2.01 -2.40
C ALA A 31 1.52 1.32 -3.15
N LEU A 32 2.75 1.84 -3.00
CA LEU A 32 3.95 1.22 -3.58
C LEU A 32 4.21 -0.15 -2.98
N LYS A 33 4.05 -0.31 -1.66
CA LYS A 33 4.24 -1.59 -0.98
C LYS A 33 3.25 -2.66 -1.44
N ILE A 34 1.96 -2.33 -1.56
CA ILE A 34 0.95 -3.28 -2.05
C ILE A 34 1.27 -3.71 -3.50
N ARG A 35 1.71 -2.77 -4.34
CA ARG A 35 2.15 -3.07 -5.72
C ARG A 35 3.39 -3.97 -5.74
N GLU A 36 4.39 -3.67 -4.93
CA GLU A 36 5.60 -4.47 -4.78
C GLU A 36 5.26 -5.92 -4.41
N LEU A 37 4.38 -6.12 -3.43
CA LEU A 37 3.94 -7.46 -3.00
C LEU A 37 3.22 -8.21 -4.11
N ARG A 38 2.32 -7.54 -4.84
CA ARG A 38 1.64 -8.15 -5.99
C ARG A 38 2.64 -8.60 -7.04
N ASP A 39 3.54 -7.72 -7.46
CA ASP A 39 4.50 -8.01 -8.52
C ASP A 39 5.48 -9.12 -8.09
N LYS A 40 5.90 -9.13 -6.81
CA LYS A 40 6.71 -10.19 -6.18
C LYS A 40 6.02 -11.55 -6.25
N TYR A 41 4.78 -11.67 -5.77
CA TYR A 41 4.10 -12.97 -5.70
C TYR A 41 3.56 -13.44 -7.04
N GLN A 42 3.25 -12.52 -7.95
CA GLN A 42 2.96 -12.88 -9.33
C GLN A 42 4.17 -13.58 -9.98
N LYS A 43 5.38 -13.04 -9.78
CA LYS A 43 6.62 -13.67 -10.26
C LYS A 43 6.93 -14.99 -9.54
N GLN A 44 6.79 -15.02 -8.21
CA GLN A 44 7.15 -16.19 -7.40
C GLN A 44 6.21 -17.38 -7.59
N LEU A 45 4.89 -17.14 -7.67
CA LEU A 45 3.88 -18.20 -7.73
C LEU A 45 3.55 -18.64 -9.17
N GLY A 46 3.88 -17.83 -10.18
CA GLY A 46 3.67 -18.17 -11.59
C GLY A 46 2.22 -18.58 -11.88
N SER A 47 2.02 -19.79 -12.40
CA SER A 47 0.68 -20.33 -12.72
C SER A 47 -0.21 -20.56 -11.50
N LYS A 48 0.36 -20.64 -10.28
CA LYS A 48 -0.41 -20.75 -9.03
C LYS A 48 -0.92 -19.39 -8.53
N PHE A 49 -0.44 -18.29 -9.10
CA PHE A 49 -0.84 -16.95 -8.68
C PHE A 49 -2.33 -16.72 -8.96
N SER A 50 -3.02 -16.16 -7.97
CA SER A 50 -4.39 -15.67 -8.11
C SER A 50 -4.49 -14.28 -7.52
N LEU A 51 -4.89 -13.31 -8.34
CA LEU A 51 -5.09 -11.92 -7.90
C LEU A 51 -6.21 -11.82 -6.86
N ALA A 52 -7.27 -12.61 -7.02
CA ALA A 52 -8.38 -12.66 -6.05
C ALA A 52 -7.87 -13.13 -4.67
N LYS A 53 -7.14 -14.24 -4.61
CA LYS A 53 -6.56 -14.74 -3.35
C LYS A 53 -5.57 -13.76 -2.71
N LEU A 54 -4.82 -13.00 -3.53
CA LEU A 54 -3.93 -11.96 -3.01
C LEU A 54 -4.74 -10.82 -2.36
N HIS A 55 -5.81 -10.34 -3.01
CA HIS A 55 -6.66 -9.30 -2.44
C HIS A 55 -7.36 -9.77 -1.16
N ASP A 56 -7.87 -11.00 -1.16
CA ASP A 56 -8.49 -11.60 0.04
C ASP A 56 -7.49 -11.62 1.20
N GLU A 57 -6.26 -12.07 0.95
CA GLU A 57 -5.23 -12.09 1.99
C GLU A 57 -4.82 -10.69 2.44
N VAL A 58 -4.72 -9.70 1.55
CA VAL A 58 -4.38 -8.32 1.95
C VAL A 58 -5.47 -7.71 2.85
N LEU A 59 -6.75 -8.01 2.60
CA LEU A 59 -7.88 -7.32 3.24
C LEU A 59 -8.44 -8.03 4.49
N ASN A 60 -8.28 -9.35 4.63
CA ASN A 60 -9.02 -10.16 5.62
C ASN A 60 -8.70 -9.91 7.11
N GLN A 61 -7.72 -9.07 7.45
CA GLN A 61 -7.34 -8.75 8.84
C GLN A 61 -7.37 -7.24 9.14
N GLY A 62 -7.94 -6.43 8.25
CA GLY A 62 -8.01 -4.98 8.42
C GLY A 62 -6.66 -4.28 8.28
N CYS A 63 -6.52 -3.14 8.95
CA CYS A 63 -5.35 -2.27 8.83
C CYS A 63 -4.15 -2.83 9.60
N LEU A 64 -3.09 -3.17 8.88
CA LEU A 64 -1.83 -3.69 9.43
C LEU A 64 -0.68 -2.73 9.17
N PRO A 65 0.30 -2.62 10.09
CA PRO A 65 1.62 -2.07 9.78
C PRO A 65 2.25 -2.80 8.59
N LEU A 66 3.04 -2.08 7.77
CA LEU A 66 3.58 -2.64 6.53
C LEU A 66 4.51 -3.85 6.75
N ASP A 67 5.25 -3.88 7.85
CA ASP A 67 6.11 -5.01 8.21
C ASP A 67 5.30 -6.26 8.61
N VAL A 68 4.15 -6.07 9.27
CA VAL A 68 3.21 -7.15 9.61
C VAL A 68 2.56 -7.68 8.33
N LEU A 69 2.13 -6.78 7.43
CA LEU A 69 1.61 -7.15 6.12
C LEU A 69 2.64 -7.96 5.32
N ASP A 70 3.90 -7.54 5.29
CA ASP A 70 4.99 -8.26 4.60
C ASP A 70 5.14 -9.69 5.12
N ARG A 71 5.23 -9.88 6.44
CA ARG A 71 5.34 -11.22 7.05
C ARG A 71 4.11 -12.08 6.77
N LYS A 72 2.92 -11.49 6.84
CA LYS A 72 1.67 -12.18 6.55
C LYS A 72 1.63 -12.69 5.12
N MET A 73 1.95 -11.84 4.16
CA MET A 73 1.96 -12.22 2.75
C MET A 73 3.03 -13.27 2.44
N GLU A 74 4.17 -13.24 3.13
CA GLU A 74 5.18 -14.30 3.03
C GLU A 74 4.63 -15.65 3.50
N ASN A 75 3.92 -15.67 4.63
CA ASN A 75 3.31 -16.88 5.16
C ASN A 75 2.17 -17.41 4.28
N TRP A 76 1.39 -16.52 3.66
CA TRP A 76 0.37 -16.89 2.69
C TRP A 76 0.97 -17.51 1.43
N ALA A 77 2.03 -16.92 0.88
CA ALA A 77 2.68 -17.39 -0.34
C ALA A 77 3.32 -18.78 -0.17
N LYS A 78 3.86 -19.08 1.03
CA LYS A 78 4.37 -20.42 1.38
C LYS A 78 3.29 -21.52 1.35
N LYS A 79 2.01 -21.14 1.39
CA LYS A 79 0.85 -22.06 1.41
C LYS A 79 0.17 -22.22 0.05
N GLN A 80 0.65 -21.55 -1.02
CA GLN A 80 0.10 -21.66 -2.38
C GLN A 80 0.83 -22.74 -3.20
#